data_AF-A0A2V8BQG9-F1
#
_entry.id   AF-A0A2V8BQG9-F1
#
_cell.length_a   1.000
_cell.length_b   1.000
_cell.length_c   1.000
_cell.angle_alpha   90.00
_cell.angle_beta   90.00
_cell.angle_gamma   90.00
#
_symmetry.space_group_name_H-M   'P 1'
#
loop_
_entity.id
_entity.type
_entity.pdbx_description
1 polymer ?
#
loop_
_entity_poly.entity_id
_entity_poly.type
_entity_poly.pdbx_seq_one_letter_code
_entity_poly.pdbx_strand_id
1 'polypeptide(L)'
;MSVALNAGTDMLRISHGPAQNESGATCLRLEGRVTGPWVEELRRVCTETLGNNGRSPGHLVIDLAGVSFLDAEAIALFRELAAHQVSFTNCSAFITEQLKGVADVDK
;
A
#
# COMPACT_ATOMS: atom_id res chain seq x y z
N MET A 1 -4.36 0.45 -16.27
CA MET A 1 -2.99 0.25 -16.78
C MET A 1 -2.20 -0.40 -15.67
N SER A 2 -1.57 -1.56 -15.93
CA SER A 2 -0.72 -2.26 -14.96
C SER A 2 0.73 -2.08 -15.41
N VAL A 3 1.56 -1.51 -14.55
CA VAL A 3 3.01 -1.43 -14.79
C VAL A 3 3.68 -2.68 -14.21
N ALA A 4 4.58 -3.30 -14.96
CA ALA A 4 5.42 -4.40 -14.50
C ALA A 4 6.86 -4.06 -14.87
N LEU A 5 7.77 -4.02 -13.89
CA LEU A 5 9.22 -3.90 -14.11
C LEU A 5 9.89 -5.18 -13.60
N ASN A 6 10.82 -5.76 -14.35
CA ASN A 6 11.40 -7.07 -14.02
C ASN A 6 12.93 -7.06 -14.06
N ALA A 7 13.54 -7.55 -12.97
CA ALA A 7 14.73 -8.39 -12.97
C ALA A 7 14.86 -9.14 -11.61
N GLY A 8 14.34 -10.38 -11.54
CA GLY A 8 14.76 -11.39 -10.56
C GLY A 8 13.98 -11.47 -9.22
N THR A 9 12.83 -12.15 -9.23
CA THR A 9 12.07 -12.72 -8.09
C THR A 9 11.58 -11.83 -6.94
N ASP A 10 12.02 -10.58 -6.82
CA ASP A 10 11.41 -9.57 -5.94
C ASP A 10 10.68 -8.57 -6.84
N MET A 11 9.43 -8.87 -7.21
CA MET A 11 8.62 -7.99 -8.05
C MET A 11 7.31 -7.64 -7.33
N LEU A 12 7.01 -6.34 -7.26
CA LEU A 12 5.74 -5.82 -6.81
C LEU A 12 4.85 -5.53 -8.02
N ARG A 13 3.63 -6.04 -8.02
CA ARG A 13 2.57 -5.63 -8.94
C ARG A 13 1.60 -4.71 -8.20
N ILE A 14 1.34 -3.55 -8.81
CA ILE A 14 0.36 -2.57 -8.35
C ILE A 14 -0.75 -2.50 -9.39
N SER A 15 -1.98 -2.67 -8.96
CA SER A 15 -3.16 -2.57 -9.84
C SER A 15 -4.30 -1.84 -9.15
N HIS A 16 -5.23 -1.29 -9.93
CA HIS A 16 -6.45 -0.74 -9.34
C HIS A 16 -7.39 -1.89 -8.95
N GLY A 17 -7.81 -1.87 -7.69
CA GLY A 17 -8.86 -2.74 -7.19
C GLY A 17 -10.26 -2.25 -7.60
N PRO A 18 -11.31 -3.04 -7.38
CA PRO A 18 -12.67 -2.57 -7.53
C PRO A 18 -12.89 -1.34 -6.63
N ALA A 19 -13.60 -0.34 -7.11
CA ALA A 19 -13.94 0.83 -6.33
C ALA A 19 -14.62 0.39 -5.02
N GLN A 20 -14.08 0.84 -3.89
CA GLN A 20 -14.71 0.59 -2.60
C GLN A 20 -15.80 1.65 -2.44
N ASN A 21 -17.03 1.24 -2.75
CA ASN A 21 -18.27 1.95 -2.43
C ASN A 21 -18.50 3.25 -3.24
N GLU A 22 -19.71 3.81 -3.09
CA GLU A 22 -20.10 5.12 -3.65
C GLU A 22 -19.32 6.31 -3.04
N SER A 23 -18.47 6.04 -2.03
CA SER A 23 -17.66 7.03 -1.31
C SER A 23 -16.47 7.58 -2.13
N GLY A 24 -16.21 7.04 -3.33
CA GLY A 24 -15.14 7.53 -4.20
C GLY A 24 -13.72 7.20 -3.73
N ALA A 25 -13.58 6.22 -2.82
CA ALA A 25 -12.27 5.76 -2.37
C ALA A 25 -11.57 4.97 -3.48
N THR A 26 -10.33 5.36 -3.80
CA THR A 26 -9.52 4.61 -4.75
C THR A 26 -8.95 3.38 -4.07
N CYS A 27 -9.09 2.21 -4.71
CA CYS A 27 -8.47 0.98 -4.22
C CYS A 27 -7.24 0.64 -5.07
N LEU A 28 -6.11 0.35 -4.42
CA LEU A 28 -4.95 -0.30 -5.04
C LEU A 28 -4.83 -1.71 -4.49
N ARG A 29 -4.52 -2.68 -5.35
CA ARG A 29 -4.17 -4.05 -4.97
C ARG A 29 -2.68 -4.26 -5.20
N LEU A 30 -2.02 -4.77 -4.17
CA LEU A 30 -0.62 -5.15 -4.17
C LEU A 30 -0.47 -6.66 -4.23
N GLU A 31 0.40 -7.14 -5.10
CA GLU A 31 0.75 -8.56 -5.23
C GLU A 31 2.27 -8.72 -5.30
N GLY A 32 2.81 -9.68 -4.55
CA GLY A 32 4.24 -9.98 -4.52
C GLY A 32 4.93 -9.57 -3.22
N ARG A 33 6.11 -8.94 -3.33
CA ARG A 33 6.95 -8.51 -2.19
C ARG A 33 7.15 -7.00 -2.29
N VAL A 34 7.03 -6.29 -1.18
CA VAL A 34 7.33 -4.86 -1.12
C VAL A 34 8.70 -4.72 -0.46
N THR A 35 9.72 -4.55 -1.30
CA THR A 35 11.12 -4.52 -0.85
C THR A 35 11.94 -3.58 -1.72
N GLY A 36 12.97 -2.97 -1.13
CA GLY A 36 13.95 -2.10 -1.79
C GLY A 36 13.33 -1.16 -2.84
N PRO A 37 13.67 -1.29 -4.13
CA PRO A 37 13.25 -0.34 -5.16
C PRO A 37 11.73 -0.20 -5.33
N TRP A 38 10.95 -1.18 -4.87
CA TRP A 38 9.49 -1.15 -4.97
C TRP A 38 8.83 -0.30 -3.89
N VAL A 39 9.54 0.00 -2.80
CA VAL A 39 9.03 0.87 -1.73
C VAL A 39 8.85 2.28 -2.27
N GLU A 40 9.86 2.82 -2.94
CA GLU A 40 9.81 4.17 -3.52
C GLU A 40 8.80 4.27 -4.66
N GLU A 41 8.66 3.22 -5.48
CA GLU A 41 7.64 3.21 -6.52
C GLU A 41 6.23 3.15 -5.93
N LEU A 42 6.01 2.37 -4.87
CA LEU A 42 4.72 2.36 -4.15
C LEU A 42 4.42 3.74 -3.54
N ARG A 43 5.42 4.39 -2.93
CA ARG A 43 5.30 5.76 -2.39
C ARG A 43 4.85 6.75 -3.47
N ARG A 44 5.47 6.70 -4.65
CA ARG A 44 5.13 7.56 -5.80
C ARG A 44 3.68 7.36 -6.23
N VAL A 45 3.27 6.10 -6.44
CA VAL A 45 1.90 5.77 -6.88
C VAL A 45 0.86 6.20 -5.84
N CYS A 46 1.11 5.97 -4.54
CA CYS A 46 0.22 6.42 -3.47
C CYS A 46 0.09 7.95 -3.45
N THR A 47 1.20 8.67 -3.57
CA THR A 47 1.22 10.15 -3.57
C THR A 47 0.45 10.72 -4.76
N GLU A 48 0.67 10.16 -5.96
CA GLU A 48 -0.08 10.56 -7.16
C GLU A 48 -1.58 10.29 -7.00
N THR A 49 -1.94 9.14 -6.45
CA THR A 49 -3.34 8.75 -6.23
C THR A 49 -4.03 9.67 -5.20
N LEU A 50 -3.30 10.07 -4.16
CA LEU A 50 -3.79 10.98 -3.12
C LEU A 50 -3.81 12.45 -3.57
N GLY A 51 -2.93 12.87 -4.50
CA GLY A 51 -2.86 14.26 -4.98
C GLY A 51 -3.82 14.59 -6.13
N ASN A 52 -4.25 13.60 -6.92
CA ASN A 52 -5.06 13.84 -8.13
C ASN A 52 -6.56 14.09 -7.88
N ASN A 53 -7.02 14.11 -6.64
CA ASN A 53 -8.45 14.09 -6.31
C ASN A 53 -9.12 15.47 -6.17
N GLY A 54 -8.44 16.57 -6.53
CA GLY A 54 -8.96 17.84 -7.10
C GLY A 54 -10.09 18.63 -6.42
N ARG A 55 -10.85 18.06 -5.48
CA ARG A 55 -12.03 18.65 -4.81
C ARG A 55 -12.26 18.12 -3.38
N SER A 56 -11.63 17.03 -2.98
CA SER A 56 -11.68 16.54 -1.61
C SER A 56 -10.46 15.66 -1.34
N PRO A 57 -9.94 15.65 -0.11
CA PRO A 57 -8.86 14.75 0.24
C PRO A 57 -9.34 13.31 0.07
N GLY A 58 -8.93 12.65 -1.01
CA GLY A 58 -9.44 11.33 -1.38
C GLY A 58 -8.89 10.26 -0.44
N HIS A 59 -9.73 9.28 -0.12
CA HIS A 59 -9.35 8.14 0.68
C HIS A 59 -8.73 7.05 -0.21
N LEU A 60 -7.56 6.53 0.17
CA LEU A 60 -6.88 5.45 -0.53
C LEU A 60 -6.98 4.16 0.31
N VAL A 61 -7.46 3.09 -0.30
CA VAL A 61 -7.43 1.76 0.31
C VAL A 61 -6.42 0.88 -0.41
N ILE A 62 -5.55 0.22 0.34
CA ILE A 62 -4.55 -0.72 -0.18
C ILE A 62 -4.94 -2.14 0.25
N ASP A 63 -5.27 -2.97 -0.74
CA ASP A 63 -5.54 -4.40 -0.59
C ASP A 63 -4.22 -5.19 -0.62
N LEU A 64 -3.94 -5.89 0.49
CA LEU A 64 -2.71 -6.64 0.73
C LEU A 64 -2.88 -8.15 0.57
N ALA A 65 -4.00 -8.62 0.01
CA ALA A 65 -4.28 -10.05 -0.15
C ALA A 65 -3.17 -10.81 -0.91
N GLY A 66 -2.51 -10.15 -1.87
CA GLY A 66 -1.43 -10.73 -2.66
C GLY A 66 -0.02 -10.47 -2.12
N VAL A 67 0.12 -9.75 -1.01
CA VAL A 67 1.44 -9.40 -0.46
C VAL A 67 1.95 -10.52 0.43
N SER A 68 3.16 -10.97 0.14
CA SER A 68 3.82 -12.08 0.82
C SER A 68 4.89 -11.65 1.81
N PHE A 69 5.45 -10.45 1.68
CA PHE A 69 6.57 -9.98 2.50
C PHE A 69 6.76 -8.45 2.42
N LEU A 70 7.20 -7.85 3.54
CA LEU A 70 7.63 -6.46 3.66
C LEU A 70 9.03 -6.42 4.28
N ASP A 71 9.97 -5.66 3.71
CA ASP A 71 11.22 -5.36 4.42
C ASP A 71 11.07 -4.19 5.39
N ALA A 72 12.16 -3.81 6.07
CA ALA A 72 12.15 -2.73 7.04
C ALA A 72 11.76 -1.37 6.43
N GLU A 73 12.18 -1.10 5.19
CA GLU A 73 11.88 0.13 4.47
C GLU A 73 10.39 0.18 4.09
N ALA A 74 9.84 -0.95 3.63
CA ALA A 74 8.42 -1.11 3.38
C ALA A 74 7.61 -0.94 4.67
N ILE A 75 8.02 -1.54 5.79
CA ILE A 75 7.33 -1.37 7.06
C ILE A 75 7.29 0.12 7.45
N ALA A 76 8.40 0.84 7.32
CA ALA A 76 8.47 2.28 7.58
C ALA A 76 7.48 3.08 6.71
N LEU A 77 7.46 2.84 5.40
CA LEU A 77 6.49 3.45 4.48
C LEU A 77 5.05 3.14 4.89
N PHE A 78 4.74 1.88 5.24
CA PHE A 78 3.38 1.50 5.64
C PHE A 78 2.94 2.22 6.93
N ARG A 79 3.86 2.50 7.86
CA ARG A 79 3.56 3.35 9.03
C ARG A 79 3.21 4.77 8.61
N GLU A 80 4.03 5.36 7.74
CA GLU A 80 3.82 6.71 7.24
C GLU A 80 2.47 6.82 6.54
N LEU A 81 2.14 5.86 5.67
CA LEU A 81 0.84 5.81 4.98
C LEU A 81 -0.32 5.66 5.98
N ALA A 82 -0.18 4.82 7.01
CA ALA A 82 -1.19 4.66 8.06
C ALA A 82 -1.48 5.95 8.84
N ALA A 83 -0.46 6.80 9.03
CA ALA A 83 -0.62 8.10 9.67
C ALA A 83 -1.32 9.14 8.77
N HIS A 84 -1.53 8.82 7.49
CA HIS A 84 -2.27 9.63 6.53
C HIS A 84 -3.63 8.98 6.21
N GLN A 85 -4.34 9.47 5.19
CA GLN A 85 -5.67 8.97 4.81
C GLN A 85 -5.64 7.65 4.01
N VAL A 86 -4.70 6.76 4.33
CA VAL A 86 -4.55 5.44 3.71
C VAL A 86 -5.03 4.36 4.68
N SER A 87 -5.87 3.45 4.20
CA SER A 87 -6.31 2.28 4.95
C SER A 87 -5.86 0.99 4.29
N PHE A 88 -5.64 -0.05 5.08
CA PHE A 88 -5.18 -1.35 4.60
C PHE A 88 -6.28 -2.40 4.80
N THR A 89 -6.43 -3.29 3.82
CA THR A 89 -7.39 -4.40 3.88
C THR A 89 -6.76 -5.72 3.46
N ASN A 90 -7.42 -6.83 3.81
CA ASN A 90 -6.99 -8.20 3.54
C ASN A 90 -5.55 -8.53 3.97
N CYS A 91 -5.11 -7.97 5.10
CA CYS A 91 -3.82 -8.31 5.69
C CYS A 91 -3.82 -9.79 6.10
N SER A 92 -2.86 -10.56 5.56
CA SER A 92 -2.60 -11.90 6.09
C SER A 92 -2.02 -11.81 7.51
N ALA A 93 -2.15 -12.88 8.31
CA ALA A 93 -1.61 -12.90 9.67
C ALA A 93 -0.11 -12.55 9.69
N PHE A 94 0.66 -13.05 8.72
CA PHE A 94 2.10 -12.76 8.62
C PHE A 94 2.41 -11.28 8.31
N ILE A 95 1.62 -10.63 7.45
CA ILE A 95 1.75 -9.20 7.17
C ILE A 95 1.31 -8.38 8.38
N THR A 96 0.23 -8.78 9.07
CA THR A 96 -0.19 -8.17 10.32
C THR A 96 0.92 -8.23 11.36
N GLU A 97 1.61 -9.37 11.55
CA GLU A 97 2.76 -9.46 12.47
C GLU A 97 3.91 -8.53 12.08
N GLN A 98 4.28 -8.43 10.80
CA GLN A 98 5.33 -7.49 10.34
C GLN A 98 4.96 -6.03 10.60
N LEU A 99 3.67 -5.72 10.58
CA LEU A 99 3.13 -4.40 10.91
C LEU A 99 2.79 -4.25 12.40
N LYS A 100 3.10 -5.22 13.27
CA LYS A 100 2.88 -5.03 14.71
C LYS A 100 3.90 -4.07 15.31
N GLY A 101 3.38 -3.13 16.11
CA GLY A 101 4.13 -2.08 16.79
C GLY A 101 4.85 -1.11 15.86
N VAL A 102 4.46 -0.89 14.59
CA VAL A 102 3.19 -0.42 14.03
C VAL A 102 2.73 0.90 14.64
N ALA A 103 1.58 0.82 15.27
CA ALA A 103 1.18 1.79 16.27
C ALA A 103 2.06 1.56 17.51
N ASP A 104 2.90 2.52 17.83
CA ASP A 104 3.33 2.68 19.20
C ASP A 104 2.06 2.85 20.05
N VAL A 105 1.86 1.92 20.99
CA VAL A 105 0.82 2.04 22.01
C VAL A 105 1.46 2.75 23.19
N ASP A 106 1.63 4.06 23.09
CA ASP A 106 1.85 4.90 24.26
C ASP A 106 0.98 6.17 24.13
N LYS A 107 -0.25 5.96 24.59
CA LYS A 107 -1.04 6.78 25.53
C LYS A 107 -0.73 8.27 25.68
#